data_AF-X1K5I7-F1
#
_entry.id   AF-X1K5I7-F1
#
_cell.length_a   1.000
_cell.length_b   1.000
_cell.length_c   1.000
_cell.angle_alpha   90.00
_cell.angle_beta   90.00
_cell.angle_gamma   90.00
#
_symmetry.space_group_name_H-M   'P 1'
#
loop_
_entity.id
_entity.type
_entity.pdbx_description
1 polymer ?
#
loop_
_entity_poly.entity_id
_entity_poly.type
_entity_poly.pdbx_seq_one_letter_code
_entity_poly.pdbx_strand_id
1 'polypeptide(L)'
;SSPHTKICDPSCGCGAFLIAACKQFKKKFNKNIVDIIENNIYGVDILHYSVRRCKILLSLLAIINKEDEENYNFNIYTRDSLNIDWKNLFPSIFKENGFDVVIGNPPYVKYQDLTKKLIQN
;
A
#
# COMPACT_ATOMS: atom_id res chain seq x y z
N SER A 1 12.20 6.80 -11.29
CA SER A 1 10.87 6.17 -11.44
C SER A 1 10.32 6.44 -12.82
N SER A 2 9.67 5.43 -13.41
CA SER A 2 8.94 5.46 -14.67
C SER A 2 7.42 5.53 -14.39
N PRO A 3 6.56 5.78 -15.38
CA PRO A 3 5.09 5.73 -15.19
C PRO A 3 4.57 4.34 -14.82
N HIS A 4 5.37 3.28 -14.99
CA HIS A 4 5.01 1.89 -14.68
C HIS A 4 5.55 1.40 -13.32
N THR A 5 6.32 2.25 -12.62
CA THR A 5 6.91 1.91 -11.32
C THR A 5 5.86 1.41 -10.32
N LYS A 6 6.13 0.26 -9.70
CA LYS A 6 5.29 -0.42 -8.70
C LYS A 6 5.77 -0.06 -7.29
N ILE A 7 4.88 0.53 -6.50
CA ILE A 7 5.15 1.05 -5.16
C ILE A 7 4.38 0.23 -4.13
N CYS A 8 5.08 -0.31 -3.14
CA CYS A 8 4.48 -1.05 -2.03
C CYS A 8 4.67 -0.32 -0.70
N ASP A 9 3.62 -0.27 0.12
CA ASP A 9 3.72 -0.01 1.57
C ASP A 9 3.30 -1.25 2.37
N PRO A 10 4.24 -1.97 3.01
CA PRO A 10 3.97 -3.23 3.70
C PRO A 10 3.30 -3.04 5.08
N SER A 11 3.06 -1.80 5.49
CA SER A 11 2.39 -1.45 6.74
C SER A 11 1.59 -0.16 6.54
N CYS A 12 0.66 -0.19 5.59
CA CYS A 12 0.16 1.03 4.95
C CYS A 12 -0.68 1.92 5.85
N GLY A 13 -1.20 1.43 6.98
CA GLY A 13 -2.05 2.18 7.88
C GLY A 13 -3.23 2.82 7.14
N CYS A 14 -3.42 4.13 7.33
CA CYS A 14 -4.42 4.91 6.60
C CYS A 14 -4.00 5.30 5.16
N GLY A 15 -2.82 4.89 4.69
CA GLY A 15 -2.36 5.12 3.33
C GLY A 15 -1.68 6.46 3.07
N ALA A 16 -1.16 7.15 4.10
CA ALA A 16 -0.55 8.48 3.94
C ALA A 16 0.58 8.51 2.89
N PHE A 17 1.49 7.52 2.93
CA PHE A 17 2.57 7.38 1.95
C PHE A 17 2.04 7.03 0.55
N LEU A 18 1.05 6.15 0.46
CA LEU A 18 0.45 5.76 -0.82
C LEU A 18 -0.30 6.93 -1.48
N ILE A 19 -1.03 7.73 -0.71
CA ILE A 19 -1.69 8.96 -1.19
C ILE A 19 -0.65 9.97 -1.68
N ALA A 20 0.46 10.13 -0.94
CA ALA A 20 1.54 11.00 -1.37
C ALA A 20 2.17 10.52 -2.68
N ALA A 21 2.38 9.20 -2.82
CA ALA A 21 2.85 8.58 -4.05
C ALA A 21 1.89 8.84 -5.23
N CYS A 22 0.58 8.66 -5.03
CA CYS A 22 -0.43 8.98 -6.05
C CYS A 22 -0.32 10.43 -6.54
N LYS A 23 -0.27 11.39 -5.61
CA LYS A 23 -0.14 12.81 -5.93
C LYS A 23 1.15 13.11 -6.69
N GLN A 24 2.27 12.51 -6.28
CA GLN A 24 3.53 12.67 -7.00
C GLN A 24 3.47 12.08 -8.41
N PHE A 25 2.85 10.92 -8.59
CA PHE A 25 2.73 10.27 -9.89
C PHE A 25 1.84 11.07 -10.84
N LYS A 26 0.69 11.56 -10.37
CA LYS A 26 -0.15 12.47 -11.16
C LYS A 26 0.64 13.72 -11.56
N LYS A 27 1.34 14.37 -10.63
CA LYS A 27 2.14 15.57 -10.93
C LYS A 27 3.27 15.28 -11.93
N LYS A 28 3.98 14.16 -11.78
CA LYS A 28 5.19 13.86 -12.55
C LYS A 28 4.89 13.30 -13.94
N PHE A 29 3.85 12.49 -14.07
CA PHE A 29 3.55 11.75 -15.30
C PHE A 29 2.20 12.12 -15.92
N ASN A 30 1.43 13.02 -15.30
CA ASN A 30 0.07 13.38 -15.71
C ASN A 30 -0.86 12.17 -15.86
N LYS A 31 -0.67 11.13 -15.04
CA LYS A 31 -1.53 9.94 -15.01
C LYS A 31 -2.81 10.19 -14.20
N ASN A 32 -3.88 9.49 -14.57
CA ASN A 32 -5.10 9.44 -13.76
C ASN A 32 -4.80 8.78 -12.41
N ILE A 33 -5.35 9.33 -11.34
CA ILE A 33 -5.34 8.74 -10.01
C ILE A 33 -5.90 7.33 -10.01
N VAL A 34 -7.01 7.06 -10.73
CA VAL A 34 -7.58 5.70 -10.82
C VAL A 34 -6.53 4.74 -11.39
N ASP A 35 -5.95 5.06 -12.54
CA ASP A 35 -4.89 4.25 -13.16
C ASP A 35 -3.69 4.03 -12.22
N ILE A 36 -3.32 5.05 -11.44
CA ILE A 36 -2.23 4.95 -10.46
C ILE A 36 -2.61 4.00 -9.32
N ILE A 37 -3.82 4.12 -8.76
CA ILE A 37 -4.31 3.24 -7.68
C ILE A 37 -4.27 1.78 -8.12
N GLU A 38 -4.73 1.50 -9.34
CA GLU A 38 -4.87 0.13 -9.83
C GLU A 38 -3.55 -0.49 -10.30
N ASN A 39 -2.66 0.32 -10.86
CA ASN A 39 -1.49 -0.21 -11.57
C ASN A 39 -0.14 0.12 -10.94
N ASN A 40 -0.10 1.04 -9.97
CA ASN A 40 1.15 1.50 -9.38
C ASN A 40 1.20 1.34 -7.85
N ILE A 41 0.06 1.27 -7.18
CA ILE A 41 -0.03 1.32 -5.72
C ILE A 41 -0.41 -0.04 -5.15
N TYR A 42 0.42 -0.52 -4.21
CA TYR A 42 0.27 -1.79 -3.51
C TYR A 42 0.43 -1.55 -2.01
N GLY A 43 -0.35 -2.25 -1.20
CA GLY A 43 -0.31 -2.04 0.25
C GLY A 43 -0.79 -3.22 1.05
N VAL A 44 -0.19 -3.39 2.23
CA VAL A 44 -0.59 -4.40 3.19
C VAL A 44 -0.65 -3.75 4.57
N ASP A 45 -1.66 -4.12 5.36
CA ASP A 45 -1.70 -3.81 6.78
C ASP A 45 -2.34 -4.95 7.56
N ILE A 46 -1.89 -5.19 8.80
CA ILE A 46 -2.42 -6.27 9.64
C ILE A 46 -3.85 -5.97 10.11
N LEU A 47 -4.23 -4.69 10.21
CA LEU A 47 -5.53 -4.27 10.72
C LEU A 47 -6.52 -4.03 9.57
N HIS A 48 -7.62 -4.78 9.58
CA HIS A 48 -8.69 -4.63 8.58
C HIS A 48 -9.24 -3.19 8.50
N TYR A 49 -9.37 -2.52 9.65
CA TYR A 49 -9.83 -1.13 9.71
C TYR A 49 -8.88 -0.14 9.00
N SER A 50 -7.56 -0.35 9.13
CA SER A 50 -6.54 0.46 8.43
C SER A 50 -6.69 0.31 6.92
N VAL A 51 -6.75 -0.94 6.43
CA VAL A 51 -6.97 -1.25 5.00
C VAL A 51 -8.25 -0.60 4.47
N ARG A 52 -9.37 -0.71 5.20
CA ARG A 52 -10.64 -0.07 4.82
C ARG A 52 -10.49 1.45 4.70
N ARG A 53 -9.83 2.09 5.66
CA ARG A 53 -9.60 3.55 5.61
C ARG A 53 -8.70 3.95 4.46
N CYS A 54 -7.64 3.19 4.21
CA CYS A 54 -6.75 3.42 3.08
C CYS A 54 -7.53 3.42 1.76
N LYS A 55 -8.36 2.40 1.52
CA LYS A 55 -9.22 2.32 0.33
C LYS A 55 -10.18 3.52 0.21
N ILE A 56 -10.86 3.89 1.29
CA ILE A 56 -11.75 5.07 1.31
C ILE A 56 -11.00 6.35 0.95
N LEU A 57 -9.82 6.58 1.53
CA LEU A 57 -9.03 7.78 1.27
C LEU A 57 -8.48 7.82 -0.16
N LEU A 58 -8.14 6.67 -0.75
CA LEU A 58 -7.75 6.57 -2.14
C LEU A 58 -8.94 6.83 -3.09
N SER A 59 -10.13 6.29 -2.81
CA SER A 59 -11.36 6.64 -3.55
C SER A 59 -11.64 8.14 -3.48
N LEU A 60 -11.58 8.73 -2.28
CA LEU A 60 -11.77 10.17 -2.11
C LEU A 60 -10.74 10.97 -2.90
N LEU A 61 -9.48 10.51 -2.96
CA LEU A 61 -8.45 11.14 -3.77
C LEU A 61 -8.82 11.14 -5.26
N ALA A 62 -9.38 10.05 -5.79
CA ALA A 62 -9.82 9.98 -7.18
C ALA A 62 -11.00 10.94 -7.44
N ILE A 63 -12.01 10.92 -6.58
CA ILE A 63 -13.19 11.78 -6.66
C ILE A 63 -12.81 13.27 -6.65
N ILE A 64 -11.93 13.72 -5.75
CA ILE A 64 -11.51 15.14 -5.73
C ILE A 64 -10.69 15.55 -6.95
N ASN A 65 -10.13 14.58 -7.68
CA ASN A 65 -9.46 14.79 -8.96
C ASN A 65 -10.43 14.69 -10.15
N LYS A 66 -11.74 14.56 -9.90
CA LYS A 66 -12.81 14.39 -10.91
C LYS A 66 -12.70 13.08 -11.69
N GLU A 67 -12.18 12.05 -11.04
CA GLU A 67 -12.01 10.70 -11.59
C GLU A 67 -12.86 9.73 -10.77
N ASP A 68 -14.18 9.95 -10.74
CA ASP A 68 -15.09 9.08 -10.01
C ASP A 68 -15.46 7.86 -10.86
N GLU A 69 -15.38 6.68 -10.25
CA GLU A 69 -15.63 5.39 -10.87
C GLU A 69 -16.56 4.56 -9.99
N GLU A 70 -17.41 3.75 -10.62
CA GLU A 70 -18.33 2.86 -9.89
C GLU A 70 -17.56 1.83 -9.05
N ASN A 71 -16.42 1.37 -9.56
CA ASN A 71 -15.59 0.35 -8.94
C ASN A 71 -14.10 0.73 -9.04
N TYR A 72 -13.36 0.48 -7.96
CA TYR A 72 -11.92 0.69 -7.88
C TYR A 72 -11.20 -0.63 -7.62
N ASN A 73 -10.20 -0.98 -8.45
CA ASN A 73 -9.41 -2.19 -8.24
C ASN A 73 -8.21 -1.93 -7.32
N PHE A 74 -8.41 -2.09 -6.01
CA PHE A 74 -7.37 -1.87 -5.02
C PHE A 74 -6.44 -3.08 -4.85
N ASN A 75 -5.13 -2.85 -4.96
CA ASN A 75 -4.10 -3.81 -4.51
C ASN A 75 -3.72 -3.61 -3.03
N ILE A 76 -4.73 -3.38 -2.17
CA ILE A 76 -4.55 -3.16 -0.73
C ILE A 76 -5.21 -4.30 0.06
N TYR A 77 -4.44 -5.02 0.87
CA TYR A 77 -4.88 -6.25 1.52
C TYR A 77 -4.62 -6.28 3.02
N THR A 78 -5.54 -6.93 3.76
CA THR A 78 -5.36 -7.16 5.20
C THR A 78 -4.51 -8.41 5.43
N ARG A 79 -3.26 -8.23 5.82
CA ARG A 79 -2.28 -9.31 5.98
C ARG A 79 -1.16 -8.90 6.95
N ASP A 80 -0.51 -9.89 7.57
CA ASP A 80 0.74 -9.68 8.30
C ASP A 80 1.91 -9.70 7.31
N SER A 81 2.50 -8.53 7.04
CA SER A 81 3.59 -8.38 6.08
C SER A 81 4.84 -9.20 6.40
N LEU A 82 5.03 -9.62 7.66
CA LEU A 82 6.14 -10.47 8.08
C LEU A 82 5.88 -11.96 7.81
N ASN A 83 4.61 -12.37 7.68
CA ASN A 83 4.20 -13.78 7.60
C ASN A 83 3.41 -14.13 6.31
N ILE A 84 3.43 -13.27 5.29
CA ILE A 84 2.77 -13.54 4.01
C ILE A 84 3.70 -14.03 2.91
N ASP A 85 3.14 -14.89 2.05
CA ASP A 85 3.71 -15.18 0.74
C ASP A 85 3.37 -14.05 -0.25
N TRP A 86 4.31 -13.13 -0.39
CA TRP A 86 4.23 -12.00 -1.32
C TRP A 86 4.10 -12.41 -2.78
N LYS A 87 4.72 -13.54 -3.18
CA LYS A 87 4.66 -14.03 -4.56
C LYS A 87 3.28 -14.57 -4.88
N ASN A 88 2.63 -15.22 -3.92
CA ASN A 88 1.25 -15.67 -4.06
C ASN A 88 0.26 -14.50 -4.06
N LEU A 89 0.48 -13.50 -3.19
CA LEU A 89 -0.40 -12.34 -3.10
C LEU A 89 -0.32 -11.44 -4.34
N PHE A 90 0.87 -11.28 -4.92
CA PHE A 90 1.12 -10.41 -6.09
C PHE A 90 1.87 -11.15 -7.20
N PRO A 91 1.27 -12.19 -7.81
CA PRO A 91 1.99 -13.08 -8.72
C PRO A 91 2.44 -12.39 -10.00
N SER A 92 1.66 -11.43 -10.52
CA SER A 92 2.04 -10.63 -11.70
C SER A 92 3.29 -9.79 -11.42
N ILE A 93 3.37 -9.17 -10.26
CA ILE A 93 4.48 -8.30 -9.86
C ILE A 93 5.76 -9.11 -9.65
N PHE A 94 5.67 -10.27 -9.00
CA PHE A 94 6.84 -11.11 -8.75
C PHE A 94 7.29 -11.96 -9.94
N LYS A 95 6.48 -12.06 -11.01
CA LYS A 95 6.97 -12.49 -12.33
C LYS A 95 7.87 -11.45 -13.00
N GLU A 96 7.70 -10.17 -12.64
CA GLU A 96 8.41 -9.01 -13.18
C GLU A 96 9.45 -8.44 -12.19
N ASN A 97 10.13 -9.30 -11.42
CA ASN A 97 11.16 -8.94 -10.42
C ASN A 97 10.67 -8.21 -9.14
N GLY A 98 9.37 -8.12 -8.89
CA GLY A 98 8.83 -7.59 -7.63
C GLY A 98 8.55 -6.09 -7.67
N PHE A 99 8.54 -5.45 -6.49
CA PHE A 99 8.26 -4.02 -6.40
C PHE A 99 9.51 -3.19 -6.70
N ASP A 100 9.36 -2.13 -7.49
CA ASP A 100 10.45 -1.18 -7.77
C ASP A 100 10.80 -0.33 -6.53
N VAL A 101 9.79 -0.05 -5.70
CA VAL A 101 9.89 0.86 -4.56
C VAL A 101 9.09 0.31 -3.39
N VAL A 102 9.71 0.27 -2.22
CA VAL A 102 9.05 0.02 -0.94
C VAL A 102 9.15 1.28 -0.09
N ILE A 103 8.01 1.81 0.36
CA ILE A 103 7.91 3.01 1.20
C ILE A 103 6.99 2.72 2.38
N GLY A 104 7.22 3.37 3.52
CA GLY A 104 6.31 3.23 4.64
C GLY A 104 6.98 3.63 5.95
N ASN A 105 6.20 3.53 7.01
CA ASN A 105 6.69 3.71 8.38
C ASN A 105 6.27 2.48 9.20
N PRO A 106 7.08 1.41 9.19
CA PRO A 106 6.74 0.18 9.89
C PRO A 106 6.64 0.41 11.41
N PRO A 107 5.89 -0.43 12.13
CA PRO A 107 5.76 -0.30 13.57
C PRO A 107 7.11 -0.53 14.27
N TYR A 108 7.52 0.41 15.12
CA TYR A 108 8.72 0.27 15.94
C TYR A 108 8.39 -0.51 17.22
N VAL A 109 8.99 -1.69 17.38
CA VAL A 109 8.90 -2.45 18.63
C VAL A 109 10.15 -2.17 19.47
N LYS A 110 9.97 -1.66 20.69
CA LYS A 110 11.09 -1.50 21.64
C LYS A 110 11.48 -2.87 22.17
N TYR A 111 12.76 -3.23 22.07
CA TYR A 111 13.30 -4.52 22.52
C TYR A 111 12.91 -4.89 23.96
N GLN A 112 12.76 -3.89 24.84
CA GLN A 112 12.35 -4.07 26.25
C GLN A 112 10.95 -4.67 26.42
N ASP A 113 10.05 -4.51 25.45
CA ASP A 113 8.70 -5.09 25.49
C ASP A 113 8.67 -6.52 24.92
N LEU A 114 9.64 -6.88 24.07
CA LEU A 114 9.80 -8.25 23.57
C LEU A 114 10.24 -9.21 24.68
N THR A 115 11.19 -8.79 25.52
CA THR A 115 11.73 -9.62 26.60
C THR A 115 10.65 -9.97 27.63
N LYS A 116 9.75 -9.04 27.96
CA LYS A 116 8.64 -9.29 28.91
C LYS A 116 7.66 -10.34 28.42
N LYS A 117 7.42 -10.40 27.11
CA LYS A 117 6.47 -11.36 26.50
C LYS A 117 7.04 -12.78 26.38
N LEU A 118 8.36 -12.91 26.31
CA LEU A 118 9.06 -14.20 26.28
C LEU A 118 9.28 -14.80 27.67
N ILE A 119 9.34 -13.97 28.73
CA ILE A 119 9.50 -14.43 30.12
C ILE A 119 8.17 -14.94 30.72
N GLN A 120 7.03 -14.66 30.10
CA GLN A 120 5.69 -15.07 30.57
C GLN A 120 5.14 -16.34 29.91
N ASN A 121 5.94 -17.06 29.12
CA ASN A 121 5.58 -18.37 28.55
C ASN A 121 6.44 -19.47 29.17
#